data_AF-A0A2E0V6H7-F1
#
_entry.id   AF-A0A2E0V6H7-F1
#
_cell.length_a   1.000
_cell.length_b   1.000
_cell.length_c   1.000
_cell.angle_alpha   90.00
_cell.angle_beta   90.00
_cell.angle_gamma   90.00
#
_symmetry.space_group_name_H-M   'P 1'
#
loop_
_entity.id
_entity.type
_entity.pdbx_description
1 polymer ?
#
loop_
_entity_poly.entity_id
_entity_poly.type
_entity_poly.pdbx_seq_one_letter_code
_entity_poly.pdbx_strand_id
1 'polypeptide(L)'
;MQRVLTLLFGILLSPFLALPLFAVKPNIIFILTDDLGYGDVGVLFQKQRDGIQIQTPELDQMAMNGTIMNRHYCPAPICAPSRASLIT
;
A
#
# COMPACT_ATOMS: atom_id res chain seq x y z
N MET A 1 29.24 -34.63 29.26
CA MET A 1 28.34 -33.91 30.20
C MET A 1 28.29 -32.41 29.94
N GLN A 2 29.41 -31.69 29.77
CA GLN A 2 29.41 -30.23 29.51
C GLN A 2 28.59 -29.80 28.29
N ARG A 3 28.70 -30.49 27.13
CA ARG A 3 27.93 -30.15 25.91
C ARG A 3 26.40 -30.26 26.08
N VAL A 4 25.95 -31.22 26.89
CA VAL A 4 24.52 -31.41 27.21
C VAL A 4 24.02 -30.27 28.11
N LEU A 5 24.87 -29.84 29.05
CA LEU A 5 24.58 -28.74 29.96
C LEU A 5 24.48 -27.39 29.22
N THR A 6 25.36 -27.14 28.24
CA THR A 6 25.33 -25.92 27.40
C THR A 6 24.07 -25.86 26.52
N LEU A 7 23.65 -27.00 25.96
CA LEU A 7 22.43 -27.08 25.15
C LEU A 7 21.17 -26.86 26.00
N LEU A 8 21.10 -27.47 27.19
CA LEU A 8 20.00 -27.26 28.13
C LEU A 8 19.90 -25.80 28.60
N PHE A 9 21.04 -25.15 28.86
CA PHE A 9 21.09 -23.74 29.24
C PHE A 9 20.61 -22.81 28.10
N GLY A 10 20.99 -23.11 26.85
CA GLY A 10 20.50 -22.38 25.67
C GLY A 10 19.01 -22.53 25.43
N ILE A 11 18.44 -23.72 25.67
CA ILE A 11 16.99 -23.98 25.56
C ILE A 11 16.23 -23.27 26.70
N LEU A 12 16.77 -23.28 27.92
CA LEU A 12 16.17 -22.60 29.08
C LEU A 12 16.21 -21.06 28.98
N LEU A 13 17.20 -20.47 28.28
CA LEU A 13 17.24 -19.03 28.00
C LEU A 13 16.42 -18.60 26.76
N SER A 14 16.03 -19.54 25.90
CA SER A 14 15.32 -19.22 24.65
C SER A 14 13.99 -18.46 24.84
N PRO A 15 13.13 -18.75 25.85
CA PRO A 15 11.88 -18.00 26.01
C PRO A 15 12.09 -16.60 26.60
N PHE A 16 13.25 -16.31 27.20
CA PHE A 16 13.55 -14.98 27.77
C PHE A 16 14.01 -13.95 26.73
N LEU A 17 14.44 -14.38 25.54
CA LEU A 17 14.89 -13.52 24.44
C LEU A 17 13.79 -13.20 23.42
N ALA A 18 12.59 -13.77 23.57
CA ALA A 18 11.47 -13.50 22.67
C ALA A 18 10.82 -12.15 23.02
N LEU A 19 11.34 -11.06 22.45
CA LEU A 19 10.65 -9.77 22.44
C LEU A 19 9.30 -9.94 21.72
N PRO A 20 8.18 -9.45 22.27
CA PRO A 20 6.91 -9.51 21.58
C PRO A 20 7.01 -8.61 20.35
N LEU A 21 6.99 -9.23 19.17
CA LEU A 21 6.84 -8.54 17.90
C LEU A 21 5.38 -8.07 17.79
N PHE A 22 5.00 -7.06 18.59
CA PHE A 22 3.77 -6.34 18.34
C PHE A 22 3.95 -5.60 17.02
N ALA A 23 3.38 -6.16 15.95
CA ALA A 23 3.29 -5.48 14.69
C ALA A 23 2.61 -4.14 14.93
N VAL A 24 3.32 -3.04 14.69
CA VAL A 24 2.78 -1.70 14.82
C VAL A 24 1.57 -1.62 13.90
N LYS A 25 0.40 -1.30 14.46
CA LYS A 25 -0.81 -1.11 13.68
C LYS A 25 -0.54 0.02 12.67
N PRO A 26 -0.61 -0.23 11.35
CA PRO A 26 -0.35 0.81 10.37
C PRO A 26 -1.47 1.85 10.39
N ASN A 27 -1.11 3.09 10.07
CA ASN A 27 -2.10 4.10 9.70
C ASN A 27 -2.50 3.86 8.24
N ILE A 28 -3.81 3.93 7.97
CA ILE A 28 -4.35 3.80 6.62
C ILE A 28 -4.84 5.18 6.19
N ILE A 29 -4.26 5.71 5.12
CA ILE A 29 -4.72 6.94 4.48
C ILE A 29 -5.34 6.54 3.15
N PHE A 30 -6.66 6.72 3.03
CA PHE A 30 -7.40 6.48 1.80
C PHE A 30 -7.65 7.80 1.09
N ILE A 31 -7.02 8.01 -0.07
CA ILE A 31 -7.16 9.23 -0.88
C ILE A 31 -8.07 8.91 -2.06
N LEU A 32 -9.16 9.66 -2.19
CA LEU A 32 -10.11 9.57 -3.30
C LEU A 32 -10.19 10.91 -4.02
N THR A 33 -10.13 10.88 -5.34
CA THR A 33 -10.30 12.04 -6.22
C THR A 33 -11.64 11.94 -6.95
N ASP A 34 -12.40 13.04 -7.01
CA ASP A 34 -13.62 13.10 -7.81
C ASP A 34 -13.29 13.34 -9.28
N ASP A 35 -13.97 12.63 -10.18
CA ASP A 35 -13.86 12.75 -11.64
C ASP A 35 -12.44 12.71 -12.27
N LEU A 36 -11.46 12.10 -11.59
CA LEU A 36 -10.12 11.92 -12.15
C LEU A 36 -10.12 10.81 -13.22
N GLY A 37 -9.84 11.16 -14.47
CA GLY A 37 -9.75 10.20 -15.56
C GLY A 37 -8.52 9.31 -15.46
N TYR A 38 -8.65 8.06 -15.93
CA TYR A 38 -7.54 7.10 -15.94
C TYR A 38 -6.31 7.63 -16.68
N GLY A 39 -6.53 8.40 -17.76
CA GLY A 39 -5.49 9.02 -18.59
C GLY A 39 -4.90 10.32 -18.07
N ASP A 40 -5.27 10.77 -16.87
CA ASP A 40 -4.91 12.11 -16.36
C ASP A 40 -3.69 12.09 -15.41
N VAL A 41 -3.20 10.91 -15.05
CA VAL A 41 -2.02 10.72 -14.19
C VAL A 41 -0.81 10.30 -15.01
N GLY A 42 0.36 10.87 -14.71
CA GLY A 42 1.63 10.65 -15.42
C GLY A 42 1.98 9.18 -15.64
N VAL A 43 1.82 8.32 -14.62
CA VAL A 43 2.05 6.86 -14.72
C VAL A 43 0.96 6.09 -15.46
N LEU A 44 -0.20 6.71 -15.72
CA LEU A 44 -1.36 6.10 -16.36
C LEU A 44 -1.70 6.84 -17.67
N PHE A 45 -0.78 6.84 -18.64
CA PHE A 45 -1.00 7.34 -20.02
C PHE A 45 -1.03 8.86 -20.25
N GLN A 46 -0.99 9.71 -19.21
CA GLN A 46 -1.01 11.17 -19.40
C GLN A 46 0.14 11.66 -20.29
N LYS A 47 1.35 11.13 -20.08
CA LYS A 47 2.57 11.54 -20.81
C LYS A 47 2.52 11.24 -22.32
N GLN A 48 1.60 10.36 -22.73
CA GLN A 48 1.40 9.90 -24.10
C GLN A 48 0.31 10.69 -24.83
N ARG A 49 -0.36 11.64 -24.14
CA ARG A 49 -1.41 12.46 -24.75
C ARG A 49 -0.82 13.63 -25.51
N ASP A 50 -1.45 13.97 -26.63
CA ASP A 50 -1.14 15.18 -27.37
C ASP A 50 -1.55 16.44 -26.57
N GLY A 51 -0.78 17.51 -26.68
CA GLY A 51 -1.06 18.80 -26.04
C GLY A 51 -0.29 19.04 -24.75
N ILE A 52 -0.91 19.75 -23.81
CA ILE A 52 -0.27 20.14 -22.54
C ILE A 52 -0.13 18.91 -21.64
N GLN A 53 1.10 18.66 -21.20
CA GLN A 53 1.37 17.61 -20.22
C GLN A 53 1.09 18.08 -18.80
N ILE A 54 0.19 17.38 -18.11
CA ILE A 54 -0.11 17.55 -16.70
C ILE A 54 0.95 16.78 -15.91
N GLN A 55 1.64 17.48 -15.02
CA GLN A 55 2.68 16.88 -14.20
C GLN A 55 2.08 16.39 -12.87
N THR A 56 2.30 15.11 -12.55
CA THR A 56 1.85 14.49 -11.29
C THR A 56 3.02 13.86 -10.52
N PRO A 57 4.11 14.61 -10.24
CA PRO A 57 5.36 14.02 -9.74
C PRO A 57 5.20 13.23 -8.43
N GLU A 58 4.34 13.69 -7.51
CA GLU A 58 4.10 13.00 -6.23
C GLU A 58 3.33 11.68 -6.41
N LEU A 59 2.35 11.64 -7.33
CA LEU A 59 1.63 10.40 -7.65
C LEU A 59 2.54 9.43 -8.41
N ASP A 60 3.39 9.95 -9.29
CA ASP A 60 4.39 9.15 -10.00
C ASP A 60 5.39 8.52 -9.01
N GLN A 61 5.87 9.29 -8.03
CA GLN A 61 6.74 8.78 -6.96
C GLN A 61 6.03 7.77 -6.07
N MET A 62 4.78 8.02 -5.69
CA MET A 62 3.98 7.08 -4.90
C MET A 62 3.80 5.75 -5.63
N ALA A 63 3.56 5.79 -6.94
CA ALA A 63 3.44 4.59 -7.77
C ALA A 63 4.76 3.80 -7.89
N MET A 64 5.91 4.48 -7.99
CA MET A 64 7.22 3.82 -8.00
C MET A 64 7.55 3.12 -6.67
N ASN A 65 7.09 3.69 -5.55
CA ASN A 65 7.31 3.13 -4.21
C ASN A 65 6.23 2.13 -3.78
N GLY A 66 5.28 1.82 -4.67
CA GLY A 66 4.12 1.02 -4.35
C GLY A 66 3.69 0.12 -5.51
N THR A 67 2.37 -0.10 -5.58
CA THR A 67 1.75 -0.96 -6.60
C THR A 67 0.68 -0.18 -7.34
N ILE A 68 0.67 -0.31 -8.67
CA ILE A 68 -0.38 0.25 -9.53
C ILE A 68 -1.44 -0.81 -9.80
N MET A 69 -2.71 -0.46 -9.58
CA MET A 69 -3.86 -1.31 -9.93
C MET A 69 -4.38 -0.95 -11.33
N ASN A 70 -3.77 -1.49 -12.39
CA ASN A 70 -4.09 -1.18 -13.80
C ASN A 70 -5.51 -1.56 -14.25
N ARG A 71 -6.31 -2.22 -13.39
CA ARG A 71 -7.68 -2.67 -13.67
C ARG A 71 -8.60 -2.43 -12.46
N HIS A 72 -8.53 -1.25 -11.87
CA HIS A 72 -9.36 -0.84 -10.74
C HIS A 72 -10.62 -0.11 -11.24
N TYR A 73 -11.72 -0.83 -11.38
CA TYR A 73 -12.97 -0.30 -11.94
C TYR A 73 -13.87 0.28 -10.86
N CYS A 74 -14.50 1.42 -11.18
CA CYS A 74 -15.55 2.00 -10.34
C CYS A 74 -16.85 1.18 -10.46
N PRO A 75 -17.52 0.82 -9.35
CA PRO A 75 -18.76 0.03 -9.40
C PRO A 75 -19.96 0.76 -10.02
N ALA A 76 -19.95 2.10 -10.06
CA ALA A 76 -21.00 2.90 -10.67
C ALA A 76 -20.46 4.20 -11.29
N PRO A 77 -20.97 4.65 -12.44
CA PRO A 77 -20.47 5.85 -13.13
C PRO A 77 -21.07 7.15 -12.58
N ILE A 78 -21.39 7.22 -11.28
CA ILE A 78 -21.92 8.42 -10.64
C ILE A 78 -21.52 8.47 -9.16
N CYS A 79 -21.28 9.68 -8.67
CA CYS A 79 -20.61 9.97 -7.41
C CYS A 79 -21.20 9.23 -6.19
N ALA A 80 -22.52 9.31 -5.99
CA ALA A 80 -23.17 8.75 -4.80
C ALA A 80 -23.07 7.21 -4.70
N PRO A 81 -23.50 6.41 -5.69
CA PRO A 81 -23.37 4.95 -5.64
C PRO A 81 -21.92 4.48 -5.76
N SER A 82 -21.04 5.22 -6.44
CA SER A 82 -19.59 4.95 -6.43
C SER A 82 -19.04 5.00 -5.01
N ARG A 83 -19.26 6.11 -4.29
CA ARG A 83 -18.77 6.26 -2.91
C ARG A 83 -19.44 5.30 -1.94
N ALA A 84 -20.74 5.03 -2.11
CA ALA A 84 -21.45 4.05 -1.29
C ALA A 84 -20.74 2.69 -1.30
N SER A 85 -20.29 2.23 -2.48
CA SER A 85 -19.56 0.95 -2.61
C SER A 85 -18.21 0.86 -1.89
N LEU A 86 -17.63 1.99 -1.47
CA LEU A 86 -16.37 2.03 -0.71
C LEU A 86 -16.59 2.02 0.81
N ILE A 87 -17.75 2.50 1.28
CA ILE A 87 -18.04 2.71 2.70
C ILE A 87 -18.97 1.66 3.32
N THR A 88 -19.61 0.83 2.50
CA THR A 88 -20.50 -0.28 2.92
C THR A 88 -20.10 -1.57 2.23
#